data_AF-A0A519TL61-F1
#
_entry.id   AF-A0A519TL61-F1
#
_cell.length_a   1.000
_cell.length_b   1.000
_cell.length_c   1.000
_cell.angle_alpha   90.00
_cell.angle_beta   90.00
_cell.angle_gamma   90.00
#
_symmetry.space_group_name_H-M   'P 1'
#
loop_
_entity.id
_entity.type
_entity.pdbx_description
1 polymer ?
#
loop_
_entity_poly.entity_id
_entity_poly.type
_entity_poly.pdbx_seq_one_letter_code
_entity_poly.pdbx_strand_id
1 'polypeptide(L)'
;KKNEDTYEPVVYGDANIRVTNTASGSNSQDFYQGDTKLSTAAVAYMETSPLIKLKAGNTIISFKNAGTTTTTASLNVGLETNGTYTAFYYTNLAGTGVITGAGDDTVAPASGKVKVRFANFGSALNNTLNVSVTGGASVLTGLGFGNLTSGYATLDAGSSLDFTVLGSGITGNIAGTNFVSGKIYTIWFDAANSTTAKYHIIQQN
;
A
#
# COMPACT_ATOMS: atom_id res chain seq x y z
N LYS A 1 4.28 54.98 -7.73
CA LYS A 1 4.25 53.67 -8.41
C LYS A 1 4.08 52.63 -7.31
N LYS A 2 2.95 51.91 -7.31
CA LYS A 2 2.63 50.89 -6.32
C LYS A 2 3.47 49.66 -6.67
N ASN A 3 4.30 49.18 -5.74
CA ASN A 3 5.03 47.93 -5.92
C ASN A 3 3.98 46.83 -6.06
N GLU A 4 3.95 46.19 -7.22
CA GLU A 4 3.26 44.92 -7.38
C GLU A 4 4.12 43.89 -6.66
N ASP A 5 3.70 43.50 -5.45
CA ASP A 5 4.15 42.25 -4.85
C ASP A 5 3.67 41.14 -5.78
N THR A 6 4.50 40.79 -6.76
CA THR A 6 4.33 39.59 -7.56
C THR A 6 4.59 38.42 -6.62
N TYR A 7 3.50 37.88 -6.06
CA TYR A 7 3.54 36.60 -5.40
C TYR A 7 3.97 35.56 -6.43
N GLU A 8 5.25 35.21 -6.43
CA GLU A 8 5.74 34.01 -7.11
C GLU A 8 4.89 32.84 -6.59
N PRO A 9 4.19 32.10 -7.47
CA PRO A 9 3.42 30.96 -7.03
C PRO A 9 4.38 29.98 -6.35
N VAL A 10 4.02 29.49 -5.15
CA VAL A 10 4.79 28.43 -4.49
C VAL A 10 4.71 27.20 -5.40
N VAL A 11 5.78 26.94 -6.15
CA VAL A 11 5.92 25.73 -6.93
C VAL A 11 6.28 24.61 -5.96
N TYR A 12 5.27 23.84 -5.57
CA TYR A 12 5.52 22.55 -4.95
C TYR A 12 6.11 21.62 -6.01
N GLY A 13 7.20 20.93 -5.69
CA GLY A 13 7.75 19.91 -6.59
C GLY A 13 6.76 18.77 -6.85
N ASP A 14 7.18 17.79 -7.63
CA ASP A 14 6.36 16.59 -7.87
C ASP A 14 6.67 15.50 -6.85
N ALA A 15 5.68 14.68 -6.54
CA ALA A 15 5.83 13.39 -5.89
C ALA A 15 5.32 12.28 -6.82
N ASN A 16 5.49 11.03 -6.40
CA ASN A 16 5.01 9.86 -7.12
C ASN A 16 4.23 8.93 -6.18
N ILE A 17 3.13 8.36 -6.66
CA ILE A 17 2.31 7.44 -5.87
C ILE A 17 1.83 6.26 -6.70
N ARG A 18 1.84 5.06 -6.12
CA ARG A 18 1.02 3.93 -6.59
C ARG A 18 -0.18 3.77 -5.68
N VAL A 19 -1.30 3.39 -6.26
CA VAL A 19 -2.52 3.15 -5.51
C VAL A 19 -3.03 1.74 -5.73
N THR A 20 -3.42 1.07 -4.65
CA THR A 20 -3.93 -0.29 -4.68
C THR A 20 -5.34 -0.34 -4.10
N ASN A 21 -6.26 -0.97 -4.81
CA ASN A 21 -7.59 -1.26 -4.25
C ASN A 21 -7.56 -2.66 -3.61
N THR A 22 -7.65 -2.69 -2.28
CA THR A 22 -7.64 -3.93 -1.47
C THR A 22 -9.03 -4.26 -0.92
N ALA A 23 -10.03 -3.43 -1.20
CA ALA A 23 -11.40 -3.62 -0.72
C ALA A 23 -12.13 -4.68 -1.56
N SER A 24 -12.18 -5.92 -1.04
CA SER A 24 -12.93 -7.01 -1.66
C SER A 24 -14.40 -6.65 -1.84
N GLY A 25 -14.97 -6.93 -3.03
CA GLY A 25 -16.35 -6.59 -3.37
C GLY A 25 -16.62 -5.11 -3.64
N SER A 26 -15.60 -4.24 -3.62
CA SER A 26 -15.76 -2.84 -4.01
C SER A 26 -15.86 -2.66 -5.52
N ASN A 27 -16.49 -1.56 -5.96
CA ASN A 27 -16.36 -1.09 -7.33
C ASN A 27 -14.92 -0.67 -7.63
N SER A 28 -14.52 -0.68 -8.90
CA SER A 28 -13.25 -0.08 -9.30
C SER A 28 -13.20 1.40 -8.92
N GLN A 29 -12.03 1.86 -8.48
CA GLN A 29 -11.86 3.21 -7.93
C GLN A 29 -11.03 4.09 -8.86
N ASP A 30 -11.49 5.32 -9.07
CA ASP A 30 -10.68 6.40 -9.62
C ASP A 30 -9.93 7.13 -8.50
N PHE A 31 -8.69 7.52 -8.75
CA PHE A 31 -7.82 8.20 -7.79
C PHE A 31 -7.69 9.69 -8.11
N TYR A 32 -7.76 10.52 -7.07
CA TYR A 32 -7.81 11.98 -7.20
C TYR A 32 -6.83 12.67 -6.24
N GLN A 33 -6.35 13.84 -6.66
CA GLN A 33 -5.76 14.87 -5.80
C GLN A 33 -6.67 16.11 -5.83
N GLY A 34 -7.27 16.44 -4.69
CA GLY A 34 -8.39 17.40 -4.63
C GLY A 34 -9.52 16.95 -5.58
N ASP A 35 -9.90 17.82 -6.51
CA ASP A 35 -10.93 17.53 -7.52
C ASP A 35 -10.39 16.98 -8.84
N THR A 36 -9.06 16.86 -8.98
CA THR A 36 -8.42 16.39 -10.21
C THR A 36 -8.24 14.88 -10.20
N LYS A 37 -8.85 14.17 -11.17
CA LYS A 37 -8.61 12.74 -11.39
C LYS A 37 -7.19 12.55 -11.90
N LEU A 38 -6.42 11.69 -11.25
CA LEU A 38 -5.04 11.38 -11.62
C LEU A 38 -4.88 9.96 -12.18
N SER A 39 -5.78 9.04 -11.86
CA SER A 39 -5.74 7.70 -12.47
C SER A 39 -6.18 7.74 -13.94
N THR A 40 -5.45 7.07 -14.82
CA THR A 40 -5.81 6.91 -16.25
C THR A 40 -6.81 5.78 -16.47
N ALA A 41 -6.76 4.75 -15.62
CA ALA A 41 -7.72 3.66 -15.54
C ALA A 41 -8.22 3.52 -14.10
N ALA A 42 -9.46 3.06 -13.93
CA ALA A 42 -9.99 2.75 -12.61
C ALA A 42 -9.29 1.52 -12.03
N VAL A 43 -8.95 1.54 -10.74
CA VAL A 43 -8.23 0.49 -10.03
C VAL A 43 -9.24 -0.49 -9.44
N ALA A 44 -9.36 -1.68 -10.05
CA ALA A 44 -10.21 -2.75 -9.54
C ALA A 44 -9.61 -3.42 -8.30
N TYR A 45 -10.41 -4.18 -7.56
CA TYR A 45 -9.91 -4.97 -6.43
C TYR A 45 -8.74 -5.87 -6.87
N MET A 46 -7.70 -5.92 -6.03
CA MET A 46 -6.40 -6.57 -6.25
C MET A 46 -5.48 -5.87 -7.26
N GLU A 47 -5.93 -4.82 -7.95
CA GLU A 47 -5.09 -4.08 -8.86
C GLU A 47 -4.28 -3.00 -8.13
N THR A 48 -3.09 -2.76 -8.67
CA THR A 48 -2.23 -1.63 -8.30
C THR A 48 -1.97 -0.80 -9.55
N SER A 49 -2.15 0.52 -9.44
CA SER A 49 -1.87 1.42 -10.55
C SER A 49 -0.39 1.42 -10.94
N PRO A 50 -0.06 1.85 -12.16
CA PRO A 50 1.26 2.39 -12.45
C PRO A 50 1.61 3.56 -11.51
N LEU A 51 2.86 4.00 -11.55
CA LEU A 51 3.30 5.18 -10.81
C LEU A 51 2.57 6.42 -11.37
N ILE A 52 1.84 7.12 -10.49
CA ILE A 52 1.08 8.33 -10.79
C ILE A 52 1.87 9.51 -10.23
N LYS A 53 2.10 10.52 -11.08
CA LYS A 53 2.69 11.80 -10.65
C LYS A 53 1.60 12.68 -10.03
N LEU A 54 1.92 13.33 -8.91
CA LEU A 54 1.03 14.27 -8.22
C LEU A 54 1.85 15.41 -7.59
N LYS A 55 1.18 16.51 -7.23
CA LYS A 55 1.86 17.65 -6.59
C LYS A 55 2.31 17.27 -5.18
N ALA A 56 3.54 17.61 -4.82
CA ALA A 56 4.04 17.51 -3.45
C ALA A 56 3.39 18.58 -2.54
N GLY A 57 3.69 18.53 -1.24
CA GLY A 57 3.14 19.40 -0.21
C GLY A 57 1.87 18.84 0.46
N ASN A 58 1.20 19.70 1.23
CA ASN A 58 -0.04 19.34 1.91
C ASN A 58 -1.20 19.28 0.91
N THR A 59 -1.89 18.15 0.85
CA THR A 59 -2.95 17.91 -0.11
C THR A 59 -3.97 16.90 0.41
N ILE A 60 -5.07 16.75 -0.32
CA ILE A 60 -6.07 15.70 -0.08
C ILE A 60 -6.00 14.73 -1.23
N ILE A 61 -5.81 13.46 -0.91
CA ILE A 61 -5.98 12.37 -1.86
C ILE A 61 -7.32 11.67 -1.60
N SER A 62 -7.98 11.19 -2.66
CA SER A 62 -9.25 10.48 -2.51
C SER A 62 -9.43 9.37 -3.54
N PHE A 63 -10.23 8.39 -3.17
CA PHE A 63 -10.80 7.41 -4.08
C PHE A 63 -12.28 7.73 -4.30
N LYS A 64 -12.75 7.52 -5.53
CA LYS A 64 -14.15 7.65 -5.93
C LYS A 64 -14.55 6.43 -6.75
N ASN A 65 -15.80 6.00 -6.66
CA ASN A 65 -16.30 4.95 -7.55
C ASN A 65 -16.15 5.42 -9.00
N ALA A 66 -15.57 4.57 -9.86
CA ALA A 66 -15.28 4.90 -11.24
C ALA A 66 -16.52 5.45 -11.97
N GLY A 67 -16.32 6.57 -12.68
CA GLY A 67 -17.41 7.23 -13.42
C GLY A 67 -18.43 7.98 -12.55
N THR A 68 -18.17 8.14 -11.25
CA THR A 68 -19.04 8.90 -10.33
C THR A 68 -18.26 10.03 -9.64
N THR A 69 -18.99 10.97 -9.04
CA THR A 69 -18.41 12.02 -8.18
C THR A 69 -18.43 11.65 -6.69
N THR A 70 -18.93 10.47 -6.34
CA THR A 70 -19.11 10.03 -4.95
C THR A 70 -17.77 9.59 -4.37
N THR A 71 -17.31 10.30 -3.32
CA THR A 71 -16.08 9.96 -2.61
C THR A 71 -16.29 8.74 -1.73
N THR A 72 -15.45 7.71 -1.91
CA THR A 72 -15.48 6.48 -1.11
C THR A 72 -14.54 6.57 0.09
N ALA A 73 -13.39 7.21 -0.09
CA ALA A 73 -12.42 7.48 0.96
C ALA A 73 -11.61 8.75 0.64
N SER A 74 -11.16 9.46 1.66
CA SER A 74 -10.27 10.61 1.52
C SER A 74 -9.26 10.67 2.67
N LEU A 75 -8.09 11.25 2.41
CA LEU A 75 -7.03 11.39 3.39
C LEU A 75 -6.24 12.69 3.13
N ASN A 76 -6.05 13.48 4.18
CA ASN A 76 -5.09 14.59 4.17
C ASN A 76 -3.68 14.03 4.30
N VAL A 77 -2.78 14.42 3.41
CA VAL A 77 -1.40 13.94 3.38
C VAL A 77 -0.42 15.10 3.19
N GLY A 78 0.79 14.94 3.72
CA GLY A 78 1.95 15.77 3.38
C GLY A 78 2.91 14.93 2.53
N LEU A 79 3.19 15.38 1.30
CA LEU A 79 4.04 14.67 0.36
C LEU A 79 5.36 15.43 0.16
N GLU A 80 6.47 14.71 0.23
CA GLU A 80 7.79 15.27 -0.01
C GLU A 80 8.08 15.38 -1.51
N THR A 81 8.81 16.42 -1.90
CA THR A 81 9.28 16.56 -3.29
C THR A 81 10.20 15.39 -3.64
N ASN A 82 9.98 14.79 -4.81
CA ASN A 82 10.60 13.56 -5.30
C ASN A 82 10.32 12.31 -4.44
N GLY A 83 9.42 12.40 -3.46
CA GLY A 83 8.97 11.26 -2.68
C GLY A 83 8.22 10.24 -3.54
N THR A 84 8.38 8.96 -3.22
CA THR A 84 7.59 7.87 -3.81
C THR A 84 6.76 7.21 -2.72
N TYR A 85 5.50 6.91 -3.00
CA TYR A 85 4.54 6.42 -2.03
C TYR A 85 3.73 5.25 -2.59
N THR A 86 3.23 4.39 -1.70
CA THR A 86 2.14 3.47 -2.02
C THR A 86 0.99 3.72 -1.06
N ALA A 87 -0.22 3.85 -1.60
CA ALA A 87 -1.46 3.98 -0.82
C ALA A 87 -2.44 2.84 -1.14
N PHE A 88 -3.17 2.43 -0.12
CA PHE A 88 -4.12 1.33 -0.14
C PHE A 88 -5.49 1.86 0.21
N TYR A 89 -6.46 1.63 -0.68
CA TYR A 89 -7.87 1.75 -0.36
C TYR A 89 -8.38 0.43 0.21
N TYR A 90 -9.03 0.48 1.36
CA TYR A 90 -9.69 -0.66 2.01
C TYR A 90 -10.99 -0.21 2.68
N THR A 91 -11.80 -1.17 3.11
CA THR A 91 -13.02 -0.91 3.88
C THR A 91 -12.80 -1.35 5.32
N ASN A 92 -13.02 -0.45 6.28
CA ASN A 92 -12.88 -0.77 7.70
C ASN A 92 -14.01 -1.71 8.19
N LEU A 93 -13.94 -2.15 9.46
CA LEU A 93 -14.93 -3.08 10.03
C LEU A 93 -16.36 -2.51 10.08
N ALA A 94 -16.53 -1.20 9.96
CA ALA A 94 -17.82 -0.53 9.90
C ALA A 94 -18.36 -0.37 8.46
N GLY A 95 -17.69 -0.94 7.45
CA GLY A 95 -18.10 -0.79 6.05
C GLY A 95 -17.70 0.54 5.42
N THR A 96 -16.89 1.37 6.09
CA THR A 96 -16.48 2.69 5.58
C THR A 96 -15.16 2.59 4.83
N GLY A 97 -15.05 3.27 3.68
CA GLY A 97 -13.82 3.36 2.91
C GLY A 97 -12.73 4.16 3.64
N VAL A 98 -11.50 3.65 3.63
CA VAL A 98 -10.33 4.24 4.29
C VAL A 98 -9.12 4.16 3.36
N ILE A 99 -8.22 5.14 3.49
CA ILE A 99 -6.91 5.15 2.84
C ILE A 99 -5.85 4.98 3.93
N THR A 100 -4.89 4.08 3.71
CA THR A 100 -3.62 4.06 4.44
C THR A 100 -2.47 4.03 3.44
N GLY A 101 -1.27 4.40 3.85
CA GLY A 101 -0.12 4.40 2.96
C GLY A 101 1.15 4.82 3.67
N ALA A 102 2.27 4.67 2.99
CA ALA A 102 3.57 5.09 3.49
C ALA A 102 4.49 5.48 2.33
N GLY A 103 5.56 6.21 2.66
CA GLY A 103 6.69 6.41 1.76
C GLY A 103 7.35 5.07 1.42
N ASP A 104 7.77 4.94 0.17
CA ASP A 104 8.49 3.77 -0.33
C ASP A 104 9.99 3.96 -0.15
N ASP A 105 10.67 2.89 0.23
CA ASP A 105 12.12 2.84 0.12
C ASP A 105 12.49 2.72 -1.36
N THR A 106 13.40 3.56 -1.83
CA THR A 106 13.89 3.58 -3.22
C THR A 106 15.34 3.15 -3.31
N VAL A 107 16.00 2.87 -2.19
CA VAL A 107 17.38 2.42 -2.12
C VAL A 107 17.41 0.92 -2.29
N ALA A 108 18.04 0.46 -3.38
CA ALA A 108 18.20 -0.95 -3.66
C ALA A 108 18.83 -1.70 -2.46
N PRO A 109 18.34 -2.89 -2.10
CA PRO A 109 18.97 -3.73 -1.09
C PRO A 109 20.37 -4.18 -1.53
N ALA A 110 21.18 -4.60 -0.56
CA ALA A 110 22.49 -5.18 -0.83
C ALA A 110 22.41 -6.39 -1.78
N SER A 111 23.52 -6.72 -2.45
CA SER A 111 23.58 -7.89 -3.33
C SER A 111 23.14 -9.16 -2.62
N GLY A 112 22.30 -9.96 -3.28
CA GLY A 112 21.71 -11.18 -2.71
C GLY A 112 20.55 -10.93 -1.75
N LYS A 113 20.14 -9.68 -1.50
CA LYS A 113 19.06 -9.34 -0.56
C LYS A 113 17.82 -8.76 -1.25
N VAL A 114 16.71 -8.80 -0.53
CA VAL A 114 15.45 -8.11 -0.83
C VAL A 114 15.00 -7.30 0.37
N LYS A 115 14.12 -6.31 0.14
CA LYS A 115 13.38 -5.60 1.19
C LYS A 115 11.90 -5.94 1.08
N VAL A 116 11.26 -6.26 2.20
CA VAL A 116 9.82 -6.55 2.26
C VAL A 116 9.15 -5.74 3.37
N ARG A 117 7.96 -5.20 3.09
CA ARG A 117 7.06 -4.64 4.11
C ARG A 117 5.69 -5.27 3.99
N PHE A 118 4.88 -5.17 5.03
CA PHE A 118 3.64 -5.94 5.13
C PHE A 118 2.43 -5.07 5.46
N ALA A 119 1.27 -5.41 4.90
CA ALA A 119 -0.01 -4.79 5.23
C ALA A 119 -1.12 -5.83 5.42
N ASN A 120 -2.08 -5.59 6.31
CA ASN A 120 -3.22 -6.48 6.50
C ASN A 120 -4.55 -5.77 6.26
N PHE A 121 -5.27 -6.18 5.22
CA PHE A 121 -6.58 -5.68 4.84
C PHE A 121 -7.66 -6.77 4.86
N GLY A 122 -7.39 -7.92 5.50
CA GLY A 122 -8.35 -8.99 5.69
C GLY A 122 -9.31 -8.68 6.82
N SER A 123 -10.39 -7.95 6.53
CA SER A 123 -11.41 -7.55 7.54
C SER A 123 -12.14 -8.73 8.18
N ALA A 124 -12.14 -9.89 7.54
CA ALA A 124 -12.72 -11.12 8.10
C ALA A 124 -11.79 -11.85 9.09
N LEU A 125 -10.52 -11.42 9.23
CA LEU A 125 -9.59 -11.98 10.21
C LEU A 125 -9.80 -11.36 11.58
N ASN A 126 -10.06 -12.19 12.58
CA ASN A 126 -10.30 -11.76 13.96
C ASN A 126 -9.02 -11.64 14.81
N ASN A 127 -7.87 -12.04 14.26
CA ASN A 127 -6.58 -12.09 14.95
C ASN A 127 -5.47 -11.51 14.07
N THR A 128 -4.33 -11.21 14.70
CA THR A 128 -3.16 -10.65 14.04
C THR A 128 -2.38 -11.69 13.23
N LEU A 129 -1.68 -11.23 12.19
CA LEU A 129 -0.76 -12.04 11.39
C LEU A 129 0.67 -12.00 11.93
N ASN A 130 1.34 -13.16 11.91
CA ASN A 130 2.80 -13.27 12.04
C ASN A 130 3.39 -13.74 10.72
N VAL A 131 4.61 -13.31 10.41
CA VAL A 131 5.38 -13.75 9.24
C VAL A 131 6.78 -14.17 9.68
N SER A 132 7.27 -15.30 9.17
CA SER A 132 8.63 -15.80 9.39
C SER A 132 9.26 -16.27 8.08
N VAL A 133 10.59 -16.37 8.04
CA VAL A 133 11.25 -17.17 7.02
C VAL A 133 10.86 -18.63 7.23
N THR A 134 10.57 -19.36 6.15
CA THR A 134 10.16 -20.77 6.25
C THR A 134 11.20 -21.60 6.99
N GLY A 135 10.82 -22.22 8.10
CA GLY A 135 11.71 -22.98 8.98
C GLY A 135 12.77 -22.13 9.71
N GLY A 136 12.61 -20.80 9.72
CA GLY A 136 13.63 -19.85 10.19
C GLY A 136 13.09 -18.77 11.14
N ALA A 137 13.75 -17.62 11.13
CA ALA A 137 13.48 -16.54 12.07
C ALA A 137 12.15 -15.82 11.81
N SER A 138 11.56 -15.28 12.87
CA SER A 138 10.43 -14.36 12.78
C SER A 138 10.83 -13.06 12.08
N VAL A 139 10.00 -12.61 11.13
CA VAL A 139 10.19 -11.36 10.36
C VAL A 139 9.24 -10.27 10.87
N LEU A 140 8.00 -10.66 11.20
CA LEU A 140 6.96 -9.76 11.68
C LEU A 140 6.07 -10.49 12.68
N THR A 141 5.65 -9.80 13.74
CA THR A 141 4.65 -10.31 14.67
C THR A 141 3.53 -9.30 14.87
N GLY A 142 2.30 -9.78 15.09
CA GLY A 142 1.21 -8.94 15.54
C GLY A 142 0.63 -7.99 14.49
N LEU A 143 0.69 -8.30 13.19
CA LEU A 143 0.13 -7.43 12.15
C LEU A 143 -1.41 -7.45 12.18
N GLY A 144 -1.98 -6.46 12.87
CA GLY A 144 -3.42 -6.23 12.94
C GLY A 144 -4.04 -5.69 11.65
N PHE A 145 -5.36 -5.83 11.52
CA PHE A 145 -6.14 -5.31 10.40
C PHE A 145 -6.01 -3.77 10.26
N GLY A 146 -5.95 -3.29 9.03
CA GLY A 146 -5.78 -1.88 8.67
C GLY A 146 -4.34 -1.35 8.78
N ASN A 147 -3.41 -2.16 9.31
CA ASN A 147 -2.04 -1.74 9.54
C ASN A 147 -1.13 -2.04 8.34
N LEU A 148 -0.16 -1.14 8.14
CA LEU A 148 0.99 -1.26 7.25
C LEU A 148 2.26 -1.09 8.11
N THR A 149 3.27 -1.92 7.90
CA THR A 149 4.54 -1.79 8.64
C THR A 149 5.27 -0.51 8.22
N SER A 150 5.81 0.23 9.19
CA SER A 150 6.48 1.52 8.97
C SER A 150 7.82 1.42 8.23
N GLY A 151 8.43 0.23 8.21
CA GLY A 151 9.70 -0.01 7.55
C GLY A 151 9.73 -1.36 6.81
N TYR A 152 10.91 -1.65 6.26
CA TYR A 152 11.18 -2.87 5.51
C TYR A 152 12.08 -3.81 6.28
N ALA A 153 11.72 -5.09 6.31
CA ALA A 153 12.63 -6.15 6.70
C ALA A 153 13.55 -6.48 5.52
N THR A 154 14.84 -6.70 5.79
CA THR A 154 15.79 -7.19 4.78
C THR A 154 15.94 -8.69 4.89
N LEU A 155 15.80 -9.40 3.78
CA LEU A 155 15.86 -10.86 3.70
C LEU A 155 16.83 -11.31 2.62
N ASP A 156 17.30 -12.55 2.69
CA ASP A 156 17.97 -13.19 1.57
C ASP A 156 17.00 -13.40 0.41
N ALA A 157 17.42 -13.04 -0.80
CA ALA A 157 16.66 -13.31 -2.01
C ALA A 157 16.41 -14.82 -2.15
N GLY A 158 15.23 -15.19 -2.66
CA GLY A 158 14.83 -16.60 -2.72
C GLY A 158 14.32 -17.20 -1.41
N SER A 159 14.35 -16.47 -0.28
CA SER A 159 13.79 -16.97 0.99
C SER A 159 12.28 -17.09 0.90
N SER A 160 11.74 -18.29 1.15
CA SER A 160 10.29 -18.45 1.31
C SER A 160 9.84 -17.90 2.67
N LEU A 161 8.60 -17.41 2.73
CA LEU A 161 7.99 -16.91 3.95
C LEU A 161 6.77 -17.74 4.33
N ASP A 162 6.61 -18.00 5.61
CA ASP A 162 5.37 -18.55 6.16
C ASP A 162 4.61 -17.43 6.87
N PHE A 163 3.30 -17.39 6.71
CA PHE A 163 2.43 -16.54 7.51
C PHE A 163 1.44 -17.38 8.30
N THR A 164 1.09 -16.88 9.49
CA THR A 164 0.08 -17.50 10.36
C THR A 164 -0.85 -16.43 10.89
N VAL A 165 -2.15 -16.75 11.00
CA VAL A 165 -3.09 -15.92 11.74
C VAL A 165 -3.20 -16.51 13.15
N LEU A 166 -2.82 -15.72 14.16
CA LEU A 166 -2.69 -16.21 15.52
C LEU A 166 -4.01 -16.80 16.03
N GLY A 167 -3.97 -17.98 16.63
CA GLY A 167 -5.14 -18.60 17.26
C GLY A 167 -6.26 -19.03 16.31
N SER A 168 -6.09 -18.99 14.98
CA SER A 168 -7.11 -19.45 14.02
C SER A 168 -6.77 -20.76 13.30
N GLY A 169 -5.52 -21.22 13.38
CA GLY A 169 -5.02 -22.36 12.59
C GLY A 169 -4.78 -22.04 11.11
N ILE A 170 -5.05 -20.82 10.66
CA ILE A 170 -4.77 -20.40 9.28
C ILE A 170 -3.27 -20.20 9.12
N THR A 171 -2.70 -20.90 8.14
CA THR A 171 -1.31 -20.79 7.74
C THR A 171 -1.21 -20.68 6.22
N GLY A 172 -0.15 -20.05 5.72
CA GLY A 172 0.16 -20.12 4.30
C GLY A 172 1.63 -19.87 4.02
N ASN A 173 2.04 -20.18 2.80
CA ASN A 173 3.40 -20.05 2.32
C ASN A 173 3.46 -19.07 1.13
N ILE A 174 4.47 -18.21 1.16
CA ILE A 174 4.83 -17.29 0.09
C ILE A 174 6.13 -17.80 -0.50
N ALA A 175 6.06 -18.30 -1.74
CA ALA A 175 7.20 -18.92 -2.39
C ALA A 175 8.34 -17.93 -2.58
N GLY A 176 9.56 -18.36 -2.25
CA GLY A 176 10.77 -17.56 -2.39
C GLY A 176 11.09 -17.13 -3.83
N THR A 177 10.54 -17.83 -4.82
CA THR A 177 10.67 -17.49 -6.25
C THR A 177 10.10 -16.10 -6.60
N ASN A 178 9.25 -15.53 -5.75
CA ASN A 178 8.76 -14.16 -5.90
C ASN A 178 9.81 -13.09 -5.56
N PHE A 179 10.87 -13.45 -4.83
CA PHE A 179 11.80 -12.50 -4.22
C PHE A 179 13.15 -12.51 -4.93
N VAL A 180 13.30 -11.60 -5.90
CA VAL A 180 14.50 -11.44 -6.72
C VAL A 180 15.46 -10.46 -6.06
N SER A 181 16.75 -10.79 -6.04
CA SER A 181 17.80 -9.92 -5.49
C SER A 181 17.73 -8.51 -6.06
N GLY A 182 17.92 -7.50 -5.20
CA GLY A 182 17.88 -6.08 -5.59
C GLY A 182 16.47 -5.47 -5.60
N LYS A 183 15.43 -6.25 -5.26
CA LYS A 183 14.03 -5.79 -5.31
C LYS A 183 13.44 -5.48 -3.94
N ILE A 184 12.46 -4.58 -3.97
CA ILE A 184 11.70 -4.08 -2.82
C ILE A 184 10.22 -4.43 -3.04
N TYR A 185 9.58 -5.00 -2.03
CA TYR A 185 8.22 -5.51 -2.12
C TYR A 185 7.33 -5.00 -0.99
N THR A 186 6.06 -4.78 -1.32
CA THR A 186 4.98 -4.77 -0.31
C THR A 186 4.16 -6.04 -0.47
N ILE A 187 3.98 -6.77 0.63
CA ILE A 187 3.10 -7.93 0.71
C ILE A 187 1.86 -7.51 1.49
N TRP A 188 0.68 -7.62 0.89
CA TRP A 188 -0.55 -7.33 1.61
C TRP A 188 -1.45 -8.55 1.67
N PHE A 189 -2.16 -8.68 2.79
CA PHE A 189 -3.04 -9.80 3.08
C PHE A 189 -4.51 -9.39 2.96
N ASP A 190 -5.34 -10.30 2.48
CA ASP A 190 -6.79 -10.20 2.58
C ASP A 190 -7.42 -11.48 3.12
N ALA A 191 -8.72 -11.41 3.37
CA ALA A 191 -9.53 -12.54 3.79
C ALA A 191 -10.99 -12.29 3.43
N ALA A 192 -11.56 -13.17 2.60
CA ALA A 192 -12.99 -13.14 2.28
C ALA A 192 -13.87 -13.73 3.41
N ASN A 193 -13.28 -14.53 4.29
CA ASN A 193 -13.94 -15.15 5.44
C ASN A 193 -12.92 -15.40 6.57
N SER A 194 -13.40 -15.81 7.75
CA SER A 194 -12.56 -16.00 8.94
C SER A 194 -11.74 -17.30 8.97
N THR A 195 -11.77 -18.09 7.88
CA THR A 195 -11.09 -19.41 7.78
C THR A 195 -10.00 -19.44 6.74
N THR A 196 -9.85 -18.39 5.93
CA THR A 196 -8.85 -18.30 4.87
C THR A 196 -8.24 -16.91 4.84
N ALA A 197 -6.93 -16.84 4.61
CA ALA A 197 -6.23 -15.61 4.28
C ALA A 197 -5.48 -15.80 2.96
N LYS A 198 -5.43 -14.75 2.13
CA LYS A 198 -4.61 -14.71 0.92
C LYS A 198 -3.59 -13.59 1.04
N TYR A 199 -2.58 -13.64 0.19
CA TYR A 199 -1.57 -12.61 0.08
C TYR A 199 -1.44 -12.17 -1.37
N HIS A 200 -0.91 -10.97 -1.54
CA HIS A 200 -0.63 -10.36 -2.83
C HIS A 200 0.70 -9.61 -2.73
N ILE A 201 1.44 -9.56 -3.83
CA ILE A 201 2.79 -8.99 -3.86
C ILE A 201 2.81 -7.82 -4.84
N ILE A 202 3.30 -6.68 -4.36
CA ILE A 202 3.59 -5.50 -5.17
C ILE A 202 5.11 -5.35 -5.20
N GLN A 203 5.72 -5.52 -6.38
CA GLN A 203 7.11 -5.15 -6.60
C GLN A 203 7.21 -3.64 -6.85
N GLN A 204 8.03 -2.93 -6.08
CA GLN A 204 8.05 -1.47 -6.06
C GLN A 204 9.13 -0.86 -6.98
N ASN A 205 10.21 -1.59 -7.25
CA ASN A 205 11.33 -1.18 -8.10
C ASN A 205 11.83 -2.28 -9.06
#